data_AF-L8J585-F1
#
_entry.id   AF-L8J585-F1
#
_cell.length_a   1.000
_cell.length_b   1.000
_cell.length_c   1.000
_cell.angle_alpha   90.00
_cell.angle_beta   90.00
_cell.angle_gamma   90.00
#
_symmetry.space_group_name_H-M   'P 1'
#
loop_
_entity.id
_entity.type
_entity.pdbx_description
1 polymer ?
#
loop_
_entity_poly.entity_id
_entity_poly.type
_entity_poly.pdbx_seq_one_letter_code
_entity_poly.pdbx_strand_id
1 'polypeptide(L)'
;MPVIFNEALSFLQRLTEFMEHEYLIHKASSFADPVERMQWGATFAVSAVASQWECTGKPFNPLLGETYELVRDDLGFRLISEQVSHHPPISAFHAEGLNNDFIFHGSIYPKLKFWGKSIEAKPKGTITLELLEHNEAYTWTNPTCCVHNIIVGKLWIEQYGNVEITNHKTADKCMLNFKPCGLFGKELHIVEGYIQDKSKKKLCALYGKWTECLYSVGLATFDAYQKNDKKNTEEKKNSKQVSASEESYEMPVPEFQSMFVIPGSVLLWQIAPQPPNSAQMYNFTSFAMVLNEVDKEMESMLLRQTAGCDLTSEPWRTGKWIKPVKKKSDSRRNKEWHARTGPSQRTGRRGGSIKALIPTAEPRTGFILAATGTETTSICLTVTKM
;
A
#
# COMPACT_ATOMS: atom_id res chain seq x y z
N MET A 1 16.69 -5.19 0.81
CA MET A 1 16.36 -3.79 0.49
C MET A 1 17.09 -2.92 1.51
N PRO A 2 17.75 -1.82 1.13
CA PRO A 2 18.29 -0.87 2.09
C PRO A 2 17.16 -0.25 2.94
N VAL A 3 17.35 -0.16 4.25
CA VAL A 3 16.30 0.29 5.20
C VAL A 3 15.84 1.73 4.98
N ILE A 4 16.63 2.57 4.29
CA ILE A 4 16.24 3.93 3.90
C ILE A 4 15.03 3.98 2.94
N PHE A 5 14.68 2.86 2.30
CA PHE A 5 13.48 2.72 1.48
C PHE A 5 12.31 2.10 2.25
N ASN A 6 12.50 1.77 3.53
CA ASN A 6 11.47 1.19 4.37
C ASN A 6 10.77 2.26 5.22
N GLU A 7 9.49 2.03 5.47
CA GLU A 7 8.72 2.73 6.50
C GLU A 7 8.74 1.94 7.82
N ALA A 8 8.36 2.58 8.93
CA ALA A 8 8.41 1.98 10.26
C ALA A 8 7.26 1.00 10.60
N LEU A 9 6.74 0.28 9.60
CA LEU A 9 5.66 -0.71 9.73
C LEU A 9 6.00 -2.04 9.03
N SER A 10 5.57 -3.15 9.62
CA SER A 10 5.48 -4.47 8.97
C SER A 10 4.36 -4.50 7.92
N PHE A 11 4.44 -5.39 6.94
CA PHE A 11 3.35 -5.58 5.99
C PHE A 11 2.05 -6.07 6.66
N LEU A 12 2.14 -6.72 7.83
CA LEU A 12 0.95 -7.09 8.62
C LEU A 12 0.23 -5.86 9.20
N GLN A 13 1.00 -4.91 9.76
CA GLN A 13 0.49 -3.60 10.17
C GLN A 13 -0.09 -2.84 8.98
N ARG A 14 0.59 -2.84 7.84
CA ARG A 14 0.09 -2.20 6.61
C ARG A 14 -1.24 -2.78 6.10
N LEU A 15 -1.49 -4.08 6.28
CA LEU A 15 -2.79 -4.68 5.99
C LEU A 15 -3.88 -4.28 7.00
N THR A 16 -3.49 -3.95 8.23
CA THR A 16 -4.43 -3.49 9.27
C THR A 16 -5.00 -2.10 8.98
N GLU A 17 -4.32 -1.28 8.18
CA GLU A 17 -4.85 0.00 7.68
C GLU A 17 -6.14 -0.15 6.85
N PHE A 18 -6.47 -1.36 6.37
CA PHE A 18 -7.79 -1.64 5.79
C PHE A 18 -8.94 -1.30 6.76
N MET A 19 -8.69 -1.35 8.08
CA MET A 19 -9.64 -1.06 9.15
C MET A 19 -9.65 0.41 9.59
N GLU A 20 -8.99 1.35 8.90
CA GLU A 20 -9.00 2.78 9.26
C GLU A 20 -10.40 3.44 9.20
N HIS A 21 -11.32 2.81 8.46
CA HIS A 21 -12.66 3.33 8.21
C HIS A 21 -13.74 2.27 8.52
N GLU A 22 -13.56 1.50 9.60
CA GLU A 22 -14.45 0.43 10.05
C GLU A 22 -15.90 0.87 10.27
N TYR A 23 -16.14 2.14 10.63
CA TYR A 23 -17.46 2.73 10.80
C TYR A 23 -18.34 2.59 9.55
N LEU A 24 -17.75 2.43 8.36
CA LEU A 24 -18.49 2.14 7.12
C LEU A 24 -19.10 0.74 7.14
N ILE A 25 -18.48 -0.24 7.81
CA ILE A 25 -19.01 -1.58 8.03
C ILE A 25 -20.16 -1.53 9.04
N HIS A 26 -19.96 -0.92 10.21
CA HIS A 26 -21.01 -0.72 11.20
C HIS A 26 -22.23 -0.01 10.59
N LYS A 27 -21.97 1.02 9.79
CA LYS A 27 -22.99 1.72 9.02
C LYS A 27 -23.67 0.82 8.00
N ALA A 28 -22.93 0.00 7.24
CA ALA A 28 -23.54 -1.00 6.36
C ALA A 28 -24.47 -1.95 7.13
N SER A 29 -24.04 -2.47 8.28
CA SER A 29 -24.88 -3.37 9.10
C SER A 29 -26.19 -2.71 9.55
N SER A 30 -26.21 -1.40 9.80
CA SER A 30 -27.41 -0.67 10.23
C SER A 30 -28.54 -0.55 9.18
N PHE A 31 -28.28 -0.81 7.89
CA PHE A 31 -29.27 -0.61 6.82
C PHE A 31 -30.09 -1.87 6.49
N ALA A 32 -31.40 -1.69 6.34
CA ALA A 32 -32.33 -2.76 5.95
C ALA A 32 -32.31 -3.08 4.45
N ASP A 33 -32.04 -2.10 3.56
CA ASP A 33 -31.96 -2.32 2.12
C ASP A 33 -30.58 -2.92 1.73
N PRO A 34 -30.51 -4.11 1.09
CA PRO A 34 -29.25 -4.68 0.61
C PRO A 34 -28.49 -3.78 -0.37
N VAL A 35 -29.18 -2.90 -1.10
CA VAL A 35 -28.54 -1.94 -2.03
C VAL A 35 -27.81 -0.86 -1.24
N GLU A 36 -28.40 -0.33 -0.16
CA GLU A 36 -27.71 0.59 0.75
C GLU A 36 -26.53 -0.12 1.44
N ARG A 37 -26.71 -1.35 1.94
CA ARG A 37 -25.58 -2.14 2.47
C ARG A 37 -24.45 -2.32 1.46
N MET A 38 -24.77 -2.59 0.20
CA MET A 38 -23.79 -2.70 -0.88
C MET A 38 -23.09 -1.35 -1.17
N GLN A 39 -23.78 -0.21 -1.06
CA GLN A 39 -23.12 1.11 -1.15
C GLN A 39 -22.07 1.29 -0.05
N TRP A 40 -22.42 1.00 1.20
CA TRP A 40 -21.51 1.14 2.34
C TRP A 40 -20.36 0.12 2.31
N GLY A 41 -20.62 -1.15 1.98
CA GLY A 41 -19.59 -2.17 1.78
C GLY A 41 -18.64 -1.87 0.62
N ALA A 42 -19.15 -1.34 -0.50
CA ALA A 42 -18.30 -0.87 -1.60
C ALA A 42 -17.50 0.38 -1.26
N THR A 43 -18.05 1.25 -0.41
CA THR A 43 -17.33 2.42 0.11
C THR A 43 -16.18 1.99 1.00
N PHE A 44 -16.42 1.04 1.91
CA PHE A 44 -15.38 0.43 2.75
C PHE A 44 -14.26 -0.20 1.90
N ALA A 45 -14.60 -0.93 0.84
CA ALA A 45 -13.61 -1.51 -0.07
C ALA A 45 -12.74 -0.45 -0.80
N VAL A 46 -13.25 0.77 -1.03
CA VAL A 46 -12.47 1.90 -1.57
C VAL A 46 -11.62 2.57 -0.48
N SER A 47 -12.20 2.83 0.70
CA SER A 47 -11.49 3.51 1.79
C SER A 47 -10.35 2.66 2.38
N ALA A 48 -10.50 1.33 2.39
CA ALA A 48 -9.48 0.39 2.86
C ALA A 48 -8.14 0.50 2.10
N VAL A 49 -8.13 1.06 0.88
CA VAL A 49 -6.92 1.28 0.09
C VAL A 49 -6.51 2.75 -0.02
N ALA A 50 -7.15 3.65 0.73
CA ALA A 50 -6.94 5.10 0.64
C ALA A 50 -5.59 5.57 1.22
N SER A 51 -5.14 4.97 2.34
CA SER A 51 -3.91 5.33 3.07
C SER A 51 -2.60 5.13 2.28
N GLN A 52 -2.68 4.50 1.10
CA GLN A 52 -1.55 4.29 0.20
C GLN A 52 -1.09 5.57 -0.51
N TRP A 53 -1.89 6.64 -0.52
CA TRP A 53 -1.47 7.90 -1.13
C TRP A 53 -0.28 8.51 -0.37
N GLU A 54 0.74 8.96 -1.11
CA GLU A 54 2.02 9.50 -0.60
C GLU A 54 2.89 8.56 0.25
N CYS A 55 2.34 7.46 0.77
CA CYS A 55 3.03 6.47 1.58
C CYS A 55 3.88 5.53 0.71
N THR A 56 4.92 6.10 0.10
CA THR A 56 5.83 5.44 -0.86
C THR A 56 6.93 4.59 -0.19
N GLY A 57 6.96 4.55 1.14
CA GLY A 57 7.84 3.68 1.91
C GLY A 57 7.46 2.21 1.70
N LYS A 58 8.46 1.33 1.68
CA LYS A 58 8.20 -0.11 1.63
C LYS A 58 7.94 -0.61 3.06
N PRO A 59 6.82 -1.29 3.36
CA PRO A 59 6.69 -2.00 4.63
C PRO A 59 7.78 -3.08 4.77
N PHE A 60 8.18 -3.35 6.01
CA PHE A 60 9.06 -4.47 6.32
C PHE A 60 8.40 -5.78 5.89
N ASN A 61 9.21 -6.68 5.32
CA ASN A 61 8.72 -7.98 4.88
C ASN A 61 8.61 -8.90 6.11
N PRO A 62 7.41 -9.37 6.49
CA PRO A 62 7.23 -10.14 7.71
C PRO A 62 8.02 -11.45 7.67
N LEU A 63 8.42 -11.94 8.84
CA LEU A 63 9.01 -13.28 8.97
C LEU A 63 7.93 -14.36 8.87
N LEU A 64 8.29 -15.57 8.46
CA LEU A 64 7.35 -16.70 8.48
C LEU A 64 6.88 -16.96 9.92
N GLY A 65 5.56 -16.96 10.16
CA GLY A 65 4.99 -17.05 11.51
C GLY A 65 5.09 -15.76 12.33
N GLU A 66 5.48 -14.62 11.74
CA GLU A 66 5.27 -13.31 12.37
C GLU A 66 3.77 -13.05 12.50
N THR A 67 3.35 -12.58 13.67
CA THR A 67 1.98 -12.18 13.96
C THR A 67 1.88 -10.70 14.35
N TYR A 68 0.74 -10.10 14.04
CA TYR A 68 0.38 -8.75 14.47
C TYR A 68 -1.10 -8.72 14.87
N GLU A 69 -1.40 -8.07 15.98
CA GLU A 69 -2.73 -7.95 16.57
C GLU A 69 -3.05 -6.49 16.92
N LEU A 70 -4.32 -6.13 16.80
CA LEU A 70 -4.82 -4.81 17.14
C LEU A 70 -6.20 -4.94 17.78
N VAL A 71 -6.38 -4.35 18.96
CA VAL A 71 -7.70 -4.04 19.51
C VAL A 71 -7.90 -2.53 19.43
N ARG A 72 -9.13 -2.12 19.12
CA ARG A 72 -9.57 -0.74 19.12
C ARG A 72 -10.96 -0.68 19.72
N ASP A 73 -11.04 -0.69 21.05
CA ASP A 73 -12.30 -0.53 21.79
C ASP A 73 -13.03 0.77 21.40
N ASP A 74 -12.28 1.83 21.07
CA ASP A 74 -12.80 3.12 20.61
C ASP A 74 -13.41 3.09 19.19
N LEU A 75 -13.02 2.11 18.37
CA LEU A 75 -13.55 1.88 17.02
C LEU A 75 -14.44 0.63 16.91
N GLY A 76 -14.58 -0.15 17.99
CA GLY A 76 -15.48 -1.30 18.02
C GLY A 76 -14.97 -2.56 17.29
N PHE A 77 -13.66 -2.74 17.08
CA PHE A 77 -13.13 -3.97 16.44
C PHE A 77 -11.85 -4.52 17.08
N ARG A 78 -11.57 -5.79 16.75
CA ARG A 78 -10.25 -6.44 16.95
C ARG A 78 -9.79 -7.10 15.66
N LEU A 79 -8.48 -7.22 15.47
CA LEU A 79 -7.83 -7.88 14.32
C LEU A 79 -6.64 -8.73 14.78
N ILE A 80 -6.50 -9.90 14.16
CA ILE A 80 -5.28 -10.73 14.19
C ILE A 80 -4.79 -10.97 12.75
N SER A 81 -3.48 -11.03 12.56
CA SER A 81 -2.85 -11.33 11.28
C SER A 81 -1.57 -12.13 11.44
N GLU A 82 -1.26 -12.97 10.45
CA GLU A 82 -0.10 -13.86 10.45
C GLU A 82 0.53 -13.95 9.05
N GLN A 83 1.86 -13.98 8.99
CA GLN A 83 2.60 -14.34 7.79
C GLN A 83 2.64 -15.86 7.60
N VAL A 84 1.56 -16.42 7.07
CA VAL A 84 1.35 -17.88 6.90
C VAL A 84 2.24 -18.53 5.82
N SER A 85 2.88 -17.77 4.94
CA SER A 85 3.88 -18.31 3.99
C SER A 85 4.92 -17.28 3.58
N HIS A 86 6.13 -17.74 3.24
CA HIS A 86 7.21 -16.91 2.71
C HIS A 86 7.44 -17.11 1.19
N HIS A 87 7.08 -18.27 0.64
CA HIS A 87 7.28 -18.63 -0.76
C HIS A 87 6.04 -19.32 -1.35
N PRO A 88 5.10 -18.58 -1.98
CA PRO A 88 5.06 -17.11 -2.09
C PRO A 88 4.80 -16.43 -0.74
N PRO A 89 5.16 -15.14 -0.58
CA PRO A 89 4.82 -14.40 0.63
C PRO A 89 3.31 -14.21 0.71
N ILE A 90 2.67 -14.82 1.70
CA ILE A 90 1.23 -14.71 1.99
C ILE A 90 1.07 -14.24 3.42
N SER A 91 0.33 -13.16 3.60
CA SER A 91 -0.14 -12.67 4.89
C SER A 91 -1.64 -12.92 4.98
N ALA A 92 -2.11 -13.56 6.05
CA ALA A 92 -3.52 -13.72 6.36
C ALA A 92 -3.94 -12.72 7.44
N PHE A 93 -5.20 -12.28 7.42
CA PHE A 93 -5.78 -11.43 8.45
C PHE A 93 -7.24 -11.80 8.72
N HIS A 94 -7.68 -11.57 9.95
CA HIS A 94 -9.05 -11.80 10.41
C HIS A 94 -9.40 -10.74 11.46
N ALA A 95 -10.48 -10.01 11.21
CA ALA A 95 -11.00 -8.96 12.07
C ALA A 95 -12.48 -9.19 12.40
N GLU A 96 -12.88 -8.76 13.58
CA GLU A 96 -14.20 -8.99 14.14
C GLU A 96 -14.70 -7.71 14.81
N GLY A 97 -15.96 -7.35 14.57
CA GLY A 97 -16.64 -6.32 15.35
C GLY A 97 -16.84 -6.80 16.79
N LEU A 98 -16.51 -5.97 17.78
CA LEU A 98 -16.64 -6.29 19.20
C LEU A 98 -18.11 -6.52 19.63
N ASN A 99 -19.06 -5.97 18.86
CA ASN A 99 -20.50 -6.19 19.02
C ASN A 99 -21.02 -7.40 18.23
N ASN A 100 -20.15 -8.19 17.59
CA ASN A 100 -20.49 -9.36 16.76
C ASN A 100 -21.46 -9.01 15.60
N ASP A 101 -21.27 -7.85 14.99
CA ASP A 101 -22.03 -7.38 13.84
C ASP A 101 -21.34 -7.70 12.49
N PHE A 102 -20.01 -7.79 12.46
CA PHE A 102 -19.25 -8.15 11.27
C PHE A 102 -18.03 -9.06 11.51
N ILE A 103 -17.61 -9.76 10.45
CA ILE A 103 -16.28 -10.38 10.33
C ILE A 103 -15.65 -9.90 9.01
N PHE A 104 -14.38 -9.50 9.04
CA PHE A 104 -13.62 -9.07 7.86
C PHE A 104 -12.30 -9.83 7.77
N HIS A 105 -12.12 -10.65 6.73
CA HIS A 105 -10.96 -11.52 6.62
C HIS A 105 -10.46 -11.68 5.18
N GLY A 106 -9.24 -12.20 5.06
CA GLY A 106 -8.66 -12.53 3.78
C GLY A 106 -7.20 -12.93 3.88
N SER A 107 -6.57 -13.04 2.72
CA SER A 107 -5.12 -13.18 2.63
C SER A 107 -4.59 -12.43 1.40
N ILE A 108 -3.38 -11.90 1.49
CA ILE A 108 -2.76 -11.12 0.42
C ILE A 108 -1.38 -11.69 0.08
N TYR A 109 -1.21 -12.03 -1.20
CA TYR A 109 0.07 -12.24 -1.85
C TYR A 109 0.36 -11.08 -2.81
N PRO A 110 1.27 -10.14 -2.47
CA PRO A 110 1.63 -9.03 -3.36
C PRO A 110 2.55 -9.55 -4.49
N LYS A 111 1.95 -9.91 -5.64
CA LYS A 111 2.73 -10.34 -6.81
C LYS A 111 3.30 -9.13 -7.54
N LEU A 112 4.61 -8.95 -7.42
CA LEU A 112 5.35 -7.86 -8.06
C LEU A 112 5.63 -8.12 -9.54
N LYS A 113 5.65 -7.05 -10.35
CA LYS A 113 6.23 -6.97 -11.69
C LYS A 113 6.97 -5.64 -11.84
N PHE A 114 8.12 -5.66 -12.52
CA PHE A 114 8.89 -4.47 -12.83
C PHE A 114 8.75 -4.11 -14.31
N TRP A 115 8.46 -2.83 -14.59
CA TRP A 115 8.18 -2.29 -15.93
C TRP A 115 9.19 -1.20 -16.34
N GLY A 116 10.45 -1.31 -15.89
CA GLY A 116 11.51 -0.36 -16.23
C GLY A 116 11.49 0.92 -15.38
N LYS A 117 10.41 1.71 -15.42
CA LYS A 117 10.28 2.92 -14.58
C LYS A 117 9.39 2.75 -13.35
N SER A 118 8.57 1.69 -13.32
CA SER A 118 7.55 1.48 -12.30
C SER A 118 7.50 0.03 -11.83
N ILE A 119 6.97 -0.20 -10.62
CA ILE A 119 6.68 -1.54 -10.07
C ILE A 119 5.17 -1.66 -9.89
N GLU A 120 4.55 -2.64 -10.55
CA GLU A 120 3.20 -3.11 -10.23
C GLU A 120 3.27 -4.09 -9.06
N ALA A 121 2.48 -3.86 -8.02
CA ALA A 121 2.12 -4.83 -7.00
C ALA A 121 0.66 -5.25 -7.22
N LYS A 122 0.42 -6.47 -7.70
CA LYS A 122 -0.93 -7.04 -7.76
C LYS A 122 -1.25 -7.77 -6.46
N PRO A 123 -2.14 -7.26 -5.58
CA PRO A 123 -2.57 -7.96 -4.38
C PRO A 123 -3.43 -9.16 -4.79
N LYS A 124 -2.86 -10.37 -4.73
CA LYS A 124 -3.58 -11.61 -5.00
C LYS A 124 -4.21 -12.15 -3.73
N GLY A 125 -5.51 -12.34 -3.77
CA GLY A 125 -6.27 -13.02 -2.73
C GLY A 125 -7.71 -12.50 -2.73
N THR A 126 -8.60 -13.25 -2.09
CA THR A 126 -9.98 -12.84 -1.89
C THR A 126 -10.07 -12.13 -0.54
N ILE A 127 -10.70 -10.96 -0.56
CA ILE A 127 -11.14 -10.27 0.64
C ILE A 127 -12.61 -10.60 0.87
N THR A 128 -12.99 -10.87 2.12
CA THR A 128 -14.34 -11.24 2.52
C THR A 128 -14.81 -10.32 3.65
N LEU A 129 -16.00 -9.76 3.50
CA LEU A 129 -16.73 -9.08 4.57
C LEU A 129 -18.03 -9.82 4.81
N GLU A 130 -18.30 -10.20 6.05
CA GLU A 130 -19.52 -10.86 6.49
C GLU A 130 -20.28 -9.90 7.41
N LEU A 131 -21.54 -9.59 7.07
CA LEU A 131 -22.47 -8.84 7.91
C LEU A 131 -23.37 -9.86 8.61
N LEU A 132 -23.10 -10.10 9.90
CA LEU A 132 -23.60 -11.26 10.63
C LEU A 132 -25.11 -11.19 10.88
N GLU A 133 -25.62 -10.02 11.27
CA GLU A 133 -27.06 -9.80 11.48
C GLU A 133 -27.88 -10.09 10.21
N HIS A 134 -27.30 -9.80 9.04
CA HIS A 134 -27.95 -10.00 7.75
C HIS A 134 -27.74 -11.40 7.18
N ASN A 135 -26.80 -12.18 7.72
CA ASN A 135 -26.31 -13.44 7.13
C ASN A 135 -25.85 -13.21 5.68
N GLU A 136 -25.06 -12.15 5.45
CA GLU A 136 -24.59 -11.72 4.12
C GLU A 136 -23.07 -11.72 4.05
N ALA A 137 -22.52 -12.38 3.02
CA ALA A 137 -21.09 -12.36 2.71
C ALA A 137 -20.84 -11.58 1.41
N TYR A 138 -19.84 -10.72 1.42
CA TYR A 138 -19.38 -9.91 0.31
C TYR A 138 -17.93 -10.27 -0.01
N THR A 139 -17.60 -10.56 -1.26
CA THR A 139 -16.21 -10.84 -1.65
C THR A 139 -15.74 -9.98 -2.81
N TRP A 140 -14.48 -9.56 -2.76
CA TRP A 140 -13.78 -8.86 -3.84
C TRP A 140 -12.28 -9.15 -3.87
N THR A 141 -11.58 -8.55 -4.84
CA THR A 141 -10.11 -8.50 -4.89
C THR A 141 -9.67 -7.05 -5.04
N ASN A 142 -8.65 -6.61 -4.30
CA ASN A 142 -8.17 -5.22 -4.34
C ASN A 142 -7.58 -4.82 -5.71
N PRO A 143 -7.57 -3.52 -6.05
CA PRO A 143 -6.99 -3.01 -7.29
C PRO A 143 -5.47 -3.26 -7.35
N THR A 144 -4.87 -3.11 -8.54
CA THR A 144 -3.41 -3.17 -8.69
C THR A 144 -2.81 -1.85 -8.24
N CYS A 145 -1.83 -1.90 -7.35
CA CYS A 145 -1.03 -0.74 -6.96
C CYS A 145 0.20 -0.64 -7.88
N CYS A 146 0.54 0.57 -8.31
CA CYS A 146 1.72 0.85 -9.11
C CYS A 146 2.55 1.97 -8.46
N VAL A 147 3.82 1.71 -8.19
CA VAL A 147 4.78 2.72 -7.73
C VAL A 147 5.58 3.19 -8.93
N HIS A 148 5.51 4.48 -9.24
CA HIS A 148 6.19 5.09 -10.40
C HIS A 148 7.53 5.73 -10.01
N ASN A 149 8.34 6.05 -11.03
CA ASN A 149 9.65 6.72 -10.91
C ASN A 149 10.68 5.99 -10.03
N ILE A 150 10.63 4.65 -9.97
CA ILE A 150 11.42 3.84 -9.03
C ILE A 150 12.93 3.77 -9.30
N ILE A 151 13.42 4.43 -10.37
CA ILE A 151 14.85 4.61 -10.65
C ILE A 151 15.27 6.08 -10.47
N VAL A 152 14.50 7.03 -11.03
CA VAL A 152 14.78 8.47 -11.01
C VAL A 152 13.44 9.23 -10.97
N GLY A 153 13.39 10.28 -10.15
CA GLY A 153 12.24 11.19 -10.01
C GLY A 153 11.57 11.07 -8.64
N LYS A 154 10.51 11.86 -8.41
CA LYS A 154 9.67 11.73 -7.21
C LYS A 154 8.83 10.45 -7.33
N LEU A 155 8.93 9.55 -6.34
CA LEU A 155 8.04 8.40 -6.22
C LEU A 155 6.59 8.87 -6.03
N TRP A 156 5.66 8.21 -6.71
CA TRP A 156 4.22 8.38 -6.49
C TRP A 156 3.49 7.06 -6.73
N ILE A 157 2.32 6.92 -6.11
CA ILE A 157 1.50 5.71 -6.12
C ILE A 157 0.25 5.95 -6.96
N GLU A 158 -0.08 4.96 -7.77
CA GLU A 158 -1.32 4.87 -8.54
C GLU A 158 -2.04 3.57 -8.17
N GLN A 159 -3.37 3.56 -8.21
CA GLN A 159 -4.17 2.34 -8.12
C GLN A 159 -5.14 2.25 -9.29
N TYR A 160 -5.18 1.09 -9.95
CA TYR A 160 -6.05 0.86 -11.10
C TYR A 160 -6.54 -0.59 -11.22
N GLY A 161 -7.60 -0.75 -12.00
CA GLY A 161 -8.22 -2.02 -12.35
C GLY A 161 -9.68 -2.12 -11.91
N ASN A 162 -10.34 -3.18 -12.38
CA ASN A 162 -11.72 -3.46 -12.03
C ASN A 162 -11.78 -4.24 -10.71
N VAL A 163 -12.61 -3.78 -9.79
CA VAL A 163 -12.98 -4.44 -8.54
C VAL A 163 -14.45 -4.82 -8.63
N GLU A 164 -14.74 -6.11 -8.49
CA GLU A 164 -16.10 -6.65 -8.46
C GLU A 164 -16.38 -7.13 -7.04
N ILE A 165 -17.36 -6.52 -6.38
CA ILE A 165 -17.85 -6.92 -5.07
C ILE A 165 -19.17 -7.66 -5.29
N THR A 166 -19.25 -8.92 -4.86
CA THR A 166 -20.45 -9.75 -4.98
C THR A 166 -21.04 -10.04 -3.60
N ASN A 167 -22.33 -9.73 -3.39
CA ASN A 167 -23.11 -10.23 -2.24
C ASN A 167 -23.61 -11.64 -2.58
N HIS A 168 -23.17 -12.64 -1.81
CA HIS A 168 -23.46 -14.05 -2.09
C HIS A 168 -24.89 -14.49 -1.74
N LYS A 169 -25.63 -13.71 -0.94
CA LYS A 169 -27.02 -14.00 -0.57
C LYS A 169 -28.02 -13.39 -1.55
N THR A 170 -27.82 -12.14 -1.96
CA THR A 170 -28.74 -11.46 -2.90
C THR A 170 -28.36 -11.65 -4.37
N ALA A 171 -27.10 -12.02 -4.63
CA ALA A 171 -26.45 -12.01 -5.95
C ALA A 171 -26.33 -10.62 -6.61
N ASP A 172 -26.51 -9.55 -5.83
CA ASP A 172 -26.22 -8.19 -6.26
C ASP A 172 -24.71 -7.96 -6.36
N LYS A 173 -24.30 -7.06 -7.25
CA LYS A 173 -22.88 -6.78 -7.52
C LYS A 173 -22.60 -5.29 -7.59
N CYS A 174 -21.52 -4.86 -6.98
CA CYS A 174 -20.92 -3.56 -7.25
C CYS A 174 -19.72 -3.73 -8.18
N MET A 175 -19.77 -3.03 -9.32
CA MET A 175 -18.68 -2.97 -10.31
C MET A 175 -17.97 -1.62 -10.16
N LEU A 176 -16.75 -1.61 -9.64
CA LEU A 176 -15.90 -0.42 -9.54
C LEU A 176 -14.73 -0.51 -10.54
N ASN A 177 -14.43 0.60 -11.20
CA ASN A 177 -13.27 0.76 -12.06
C ASN A 177 -12.37 1.85 -11.46
N PHE A 178 -11.23 1.45 -10.91
CA PHE A 178 -10.15 2.35 -10.54
C PHE A 178 -9.43 2.71 -11.84
N LYS A 179 -9.61 3.94 -12.29
CA LYS A 179 -9.11 4.38 -13.60
C LYS A 179 -7.60 4.62 -13.55
N PRO A 180 -6.85 4.17 -14.56
CA PRO A 180 -5.47 4.60 -14.72
C PRO A 180 -5.42 6.08 -15.12
N CYS A 181 -4.40 6.78 -14.65
CA CYS A 181 -4.00 8.16 -14.92
C CYS A 181 -4.14 8.58 -16.40
N GLY A 182 -3.77 7.66 -17.31
CA GLY A 182 -3.85 7.86 -18.75
C GLY A 182 -2.84 8.86 -19.30
N LEU A 183 -2.81 9.02 -20.64
CA LEU A 183 -1.81 9.85 -21.34
C LEU A 183 -1.84 11.35 -20.98
N PHE A 184 -2.89 11.83 -20.33
CA PHE A 184 -3.09 13.25 -20.00
C PHE A 184 -3.37 13.50 -18.51
N GLY A 185 -3.21 12.51 -17.63
CA GLY A 185 -3.39 12.65 -16.17
C GLY A 185 -4.82 12.89 -15.67
N LYS A 186 -5.79 13.13 -16.57
CA LYS A 186 -7.16 13.53 -16.21
C LYS A 186 -7.93 12.52 -15.36
N GLU A 187 -7.61 11.24 -15.49
CA GLU A 187 -8.33 10.17 -14.79
C GLU A 187 -7.59 9.69 -13.53
N LEU A 188 -6.54 10.42 -13.10
CA LEU A 188 -5.75 10.11 -11.92
C LEU A 188 -6.64 9.94 -10.68
N HIS A 189 -6.52 8.77 -10.06
CA HIS A 189 -7.24 8.31 -8.88
C HIS A 189 -8.76 8.20 -8.99
N ILE A 190 -9.36 8.46 -10.17
CA ILE A 190 -10.81 8.38 -10.33
C ILE A 190 -11.28 6.94 -10.12
N VAL A 191 -12.29 6.78 -9.27
CA VAL A 191 -13.06 5.55 -9.13
C VAL A 191 -14.46 5.83 -9.67
N GLU A 192 -14.91 5.04 -10.64
CA GLU A 192 -16.27 5.10 -11.19
C GLU A 192 -16.87 3.69 -11.24
N GLY A 193 -18.17 3.58 -10.97
CA GLY A 193 -18.82 2.28 -10.90
C GLY A 193 -20.33 2.35 -10.78
N TYR A 194 -20.93 1.19 -10.58
CA TYR A 194 -22.37 1.05 -10.38
C TYR A 194 -22.70 -0.21 -9.59
N ILE A 195 -23.81 -0.16 -8.87
CA ILE A 195 -24.44 -1.36 -8.29
C ILE A 195 -25.46 -1.89 -9.28
N GLN A 196 -25.50 -3.21 -9.47
CA GLN A 196 -26.49 -3.92 -10.27
C GLN A 196 -27.13 -5.05 -9.47
N ASP A 197 -28.41 -5.31 -9.73
CA ASP A 197 -29.10 -6.45 -9.15
C ASP A 197 -28.68 -7.79 -9.81
N LYS A 198 -29.16 -8.91 -9.26
CA LYS A 198 -29.02 -10.25 -9.86
C LYS A 198 -29.47 -10.37 -11.33
N SER A 199 -30.34 -9.48 -11.80
CA SER A 199 -30.83 -9.40 -13.19
C SER A 199 -29.94 -8.53 -14.08
N LYS A 200 -28.81 -8.03 -13.55
CA LYS A 200 -27.89 -7.07 -14.18
C LYS A 200 -28.50 -5.69 -14.47
N LYS A 201 -29.62 -5.36 -13.82
CA LYS A 201 -30.18 -4.01 -13.88
C LYS A 201 -29.36 -3.11 -12.97
N LYS A 202 -28.76 -2.06 -13.54
CA LYS A 202 -28.05 -1.03 -12.78
C LYS A 202 -29.03 -0.23 -11.92
N LEU A 203 -28.65 0.04 -10.67
CA LEU A 203 -29.50 0.67 -9.65
C LEU A 203 -29.03 2.09 -9.35
N CYS A 204 -27.77 2.27 -8.98
CA CYS A 204 -27.12 3.56 -8.75
C CYS A 204 -25.69 3.56 -9.30
N ALA A 205 -25.15 4.76 -9.52
CA ALA A 205 -23.74 4.96 -9.84
C ALA A 205 -22.95 5.31 -8.57
N LEU A 206 -21.69 4.89 -8.52
CA LEU A 206 -20.71 5.30 -7.52
C LEU A 206 -19.60 6.04 -8.24
N TYR A 207 -19.15 7.18 -7.71
CA TYR A 207 -18.05 7.93 -8.29
C TYR A 207 -17.27 8.71 -7.24
N GLY A 208 -15.99 8.95 -7.48
CA GLY A 208 -15.12 9.60 -6.51
C GLY A 208 -13.65 9.50 -6.90
N LYS A 209 -12.79 9.73 -5.91
CA LYS A 209 -11.36 9.40 -5.99
C LYS A 209 -10.93 8.68 -4.73
N TRP A 210 -10.16 7.60 -4.88
CA TRP A 210 -9.68 6.81 -3.75
C TRP A 210 -8.72 7.58 -2.83
N THR A 211 -8.23 8.76 -3.25
CA THR A 211 -7.42 9.68 -2.44
C THR A 211 -8.19 10.82 -1.78
N GLU A 212 -9.52 10.91 -1.97
CA GLU A 212 -10.32 12.05 -1.50
C GLU A 212 -11.67 11.64 -0.90
N CYS A 213 -12.52 10.98 -1.68
CA CYS A 213 -13.94 10.77 -1.33
C CYS A 213 -14.65 9.81 -2.29
N LEU A 214 -15.83 9.33 -1.89
CA LEU A 214 -16.75 8.54 -2.72
C LEU A 214 -18.20 9.00 -2.51
N TYR A 215 -18.93 9.13 -3.61
CA TYR A 215 -20.34 9.53 -3.69
C TYR A 215 -21.19 8.45 -4.36
N SER A 216 -22.47 8.41 -4.01
CA SER A 216 -23.52 7.70 -4.76
C SER A 216 -24.47 8.69 -5.44
N VAL A 217 -24.96 8.34 -6.62
CA VAL A 217 -25.99 9.14 -7.32
C VAL A 217 -26.89 8.26 -8.19
N GLY A 218 -28.11 8.72 -8.44
CA GLY A 218 -29.04 8.05 -9.36
C GLY A 218 -28.47 7.91 -10.77
N LEU A 219 -28.64 6.73 -11.38
CA LEU A 219 -28.00 6.35 -12.64
C LEU A 219 -28.29 7.34 -13.79
N ALA A 220 -29.54 7.80 -13.93
CA ALA A 220 -29.94 8.73 -14.98
C ALA A 220 -29.21 10.08 -14.87
N THR A 221 -28.99 10.57 -13.64
CA THR A 221 -28.23 11.80 -13.36
C THR A 221 -26.76 11.63 -13.71
N PHE A 222 -26.17 10.48 -13.38
CA PHE A 222 -24.79 10.15 -13.72
C PHE A 222 -24.56 10.06 -15.24
N ASP A 223 -25.44 9.36 -15.95
CA ASP A 223 -25.37 9.21 -17.41
C ASP A 223 -25.56 10.55 -18.14
N ALA A 224 -26.40 11.45 -17.61
CA ALA A 224 -26.55 12.80 -18.13
C ALA A 224 -25.27 13.65 -17.93
N TYR A 225 -24.65 13.55 -16.76
CA TYR A 225 -23.37 14.21 -16.48
C TYR A 225 -22.25 13.72 -17.40
N GLN A 226 -22.08 12.39 -17.54
CA GLN A 226 -21.06 11.81 -18.43
C GLN A 226 -21.19 12.22 -19.89
N LYS A 227 -22.43 12.38 -20.40
CA LYS A 227 -22.68 12.85 -21.78
C LYS A 227 -22.23 14.31 -21.96
N ASN A 228 -22.53 15.16 -20.98
CA ASN A 228 -22.14 16.57 -21.02
C ASN A 228 -20.62 16.75 -20.90
N ASP A 229 -19.95 16.00 -20.02
CA ASP A 229 -18.48 16.09 -19.86
C ASP A 229 -17.72 15.61 -21.11
N LYS A 230 -18.19 14.53 -21.75
CA LYS A 230 -17.64 14.05 -23.04
C LYS A 230 -17.76 15.11 -24.13
N LYS A 231 -18.94 15.73 -24.28
CA LYS A 231 -19.16 16.82 -25.23
C LYS A 231 -18.23 18.02 -24.96
N ASN A 232 -18.13 18.46 -23.71
CA ASN A 232 -17.23 19.54 -23.30
C ASN A 232 -15.75 19.22 -23.56
N THR A 233 -15.35 17.94 -23.42
CA THR A 233 -13.99 17.48 -23.68
C THR A 233 -13.67 17.40 -25.17
N GLU A 234 -14.63 17.01 -26.02
CA GLU A 234 -14.48 17.02 -27.48
C GLU A 234 -14.39 18.44 -28.04
N GLU A 235 -15.26 19.35 -27.60
CA GLU A 235 -15.22 20.76 -27.97
C GLU A 235 -13.87 21.42 -27.58
N LYS A 236 -13.33 21.09 -26.39
CA LYS A 236 -11.99 21.56 -25.95
C LYS A 236 -10.81 20.92 -26.69
N LYS A 237 -10.98 19.73 -27.29
CA LYS A 237 -9.93 19.12 -28.13
C LYS A 237 -9.85 19.81 -29.49
N ASN A 238 -10.98 20.19 -30.07
CA ASN A 238 -11.02 20.91 -31.34
C ASN A 238 -10.41 22.34 -31.26
N SER A 239 -10.24 22.91 -30.07
CA SER A 239 -9.63 24.23 -29.87
C SER A 239 -8.15 24.22 -29.42
N LYS A 240 -7.52 23.05 -29.25
CA LYS A 240 -6.10 22.92 -28.88
C LYS A 240 -5.34 21.93 -29.76
N GLN A 241 -4.88 22.40 -30.92
CA GLN A 241 -3.69 21.84 -31.57
C GLN A 241 -2.45 22.40 -30.87
N VAL A 242 -1.76 21.57 -30.08
CA VAL A 242 -0.40 21.85 -29.59
C VAL A 242 0.44 20.58 -29.76
N SER A 243 1.66 20.77 -30.26
CA SER A 243 2.64 19.73 -30.54
C SER A 243 3.09 18.99 -29.29
N ALA A 244 3.16 17.66 -29.36
CA ALA A 244 3.90 16.86 -28.40
C ALA A 244 5.39 16.79 -28.82
N SER A 245 6.28 17.19 -27.93
CA SER A 245 7.74 17.04 -28.11
C SER A 245 8.43 16.86 -26.76
N GLU A 246 9.50 16.05 -26.80
CA GLU A 246 10.44 15.70 -25.73
C GLU A 246 10.01 14.61 -24.73
N GLU A 247 10.74 13.48 -24.80
CA GLU A 247 10.66 12.39 -23.82
C GLU A 247 11.38 12.79 -22.52
N SER A 248 10.62 13.19 -21.50
CA SER A 248 11.17 13.36 -20.16
C SER A 248 11.50 12.00 -19.53
N TYR A 249 12.64 11.91 -18.83
CA TYR A 249 13.02 10.68 -18.12
C TYR A 249 12.13 10.40 -16.91
N GLU A 250 11.60 11.44 -16.26
CA GLU A 250 10.66 11.38 -15.14
C GLU A 250 9.20 11.45 -15.63
N MET A 251 8.31 10.67 -15.00
CA MET A 251 6.86 10.84 -15.15
C MET A 251 6.39 11.95 -14.18
N PRO A 252 5.89 13.09 -14.66
CA PRO A 252 5.38 14.13 -13.77
C PRO A 252 4.14 13.63 -13.02
N VAL A 253 4.02 14.00 -11.74
CA VAL A 253 2.78 13.82 -10.99
C VAL A 253 1.73 14.78 -11.59
N PRO A 254 0.58 14.30 -12.09
CA PRO A 254 -0.45 15.18 -12.63
C PRO A 254 -0.98 16.18 -11.60
N GLU A 255 -1.39 17.37 -12.05
CA GLU A 255 -1.94 18.40 -11.17
C GLU A 255 -3.24 17.94 -10.49
N PHE A 256 -3.37 18.29 -9.21
CA PHE A 256 -4.54 17.97 -8.40
C PHE A 256 -5.75 18.83 -8.83
N GLN A 257 -6.68 18.24 -9.56
CA GLN A 257 -7.95 18.89 -9.90
C GLN A 257 -9.07 18.37 -8.98
N SER A 258 -9.72 19.26 -8.23
CA SER A 258 -10.85 18.89 -7.36
C SER A 258 -12.03 18.31 -8.16
N MET A 259 -12.66 17.27 -7.63
CA MET A 259 -13.79 16.62 -8.29
C MET A 259 -15.06 17.49 -8.22
N PHE A 260 -15.79 17.60 -9.34
CA PHE A 260 -17.11 18.23 -9.35
C PHE A 260 -18.15 17.27 -8.76
N VAL A 261 -18.88 17.74 -7.73
CA VAL A 261 -19.97 16.97 -7.12
C VAL A 261 -21.24 17.12 -7.96
N ILE A 262 -21.73 16.01 -8.50
CA ILE A 262 -22.96 15.97 -9.30
C ILE A 262 -24.15 16.33 -8.39
N PRO A 263 -25.01 17.30 -8.75
CA PRO A 263 -26.18 17.65 -7.94
C PRO A 263 -27.10 16.44 -7.65
N GLY A 264 -27.53 16.31 -6.40
CA GLY A 264 -28.31 15.16 -5.93
C GLY A 264 -27.49 13.93 -5.55
N SER A 265 -26.15 14.03 -5.48
CA SER A 265 -25.30 12.97 -4.94
C SER A 265 -25.34 12.89 -3.42
N VAL A 266 -25.22 11.68 -2.89
CA VAL A 266 -25.04 11.38 -1.47
C VAL A 266 -23.55 11.13 -1.20
N LEU A 267 -22.96 11.84 -0.25
CA LEU A 267 -21.60 11.56 0.22
C LEU A 267 -21.61 10.24 1.01
N LEU A 268 -20.77 9.28 0.59
CA LEU A 268 -20.58 8.03 1.33
C LEU A 268 -19.35 8.12 2.23
N TRP A 269 -18.21 8.49 1.67
CA TRP A 269 -16.95 8.58 2.41
C TRP A 269 -16.12 9.78 1.97
N GLN A 270 -15.32 10.29 2.90
CA GLN A 270 -14.28 11.28 2.67
C GLN A 270 -13.06 10.89 3.51
N ILE A 271 -11.87 11.00 2.93
CA ILE A 271 -10.60 10.70 3.60
C ILE A 271 -10.38 11.65 4.78
N ALA A 272 -9.83 11.13 5.89
CA ALA A 272 -9.39 11.97 6.99
C ALA A 272 -8.22 12.88 6.56
N PRO A 273 -8.14 14.14 7.04
CA PRO A 273 -6.97 14.97 6.80
C PRO A 273 -5.75 14.34 7.49
N GLN A 274 -4.61 14.28 6.78
CA GLN A 274 -3.35 13.82 7.37
C GLN A 274 -2.95 14.70 8.57
N PRO A 275 -2.35 14.13 9.64
CA PRO A 275 -1.90 14.92 10.77
C PRO A 275 -0.74 15.87 10.39
N PRO A 276 -0.52 17.01 11.07
CA PRO A 276 0.46 18.02 10.66
C PRO A 276 1.92 17.54 10.57
N ASN A 277 2.26 16.47 11.28
CA ASN A 277 3.57 15.82 11.28
C ASN A 277 3.69 14.65 10.30
N SER A 278 2.64 14.31 9.53
CA SER A 278 2.60 13.21 8.55
C SER A 278 3.83 13.19 7.63
N ALA A 279 4.15 14.33 7.00
CA ALA A 279 5.28 14.47 6.07
C ALA A 279 6.67 14.24 6.71
N GLN A 280 6.76 14.28 8.04
CA GLN A 280 7.99 14.00 8.81
C GLN A 280 8.03 12.53 9.28
N MET A 281 6.90 11.82 9.18
CA MET A 281 6.62 10.50 9.74
C MET A 281 6.07 9.58 8.62
N TYR A 282 6.84 9.42 7.54
CA TYR A 282 6.56 8.49 6.42
C TYR A 282 5.23 8.73 5.66
N ASN A 283 4.60 9.90 5.79
CA ASN A 283 3.24 10.20 5.33
C ASN A 283 2.15 9.33 5.98
N PHE A 284 2.38 8.89 7.23
CA PHE A 284 1.40 8.10 7.97
C PHE A 284 0.15 8.90 8.35
N THR A 285 -1.00 8.25 8.21
CA THR A 285 -2.26 8.73 8.80
C THR A 285 -2.21 8.62 10.34
N SER A 286 -3.14 9.28 11.03
CA SER A 286 -3.26 9.15 12.49
C SER A 286 -3.53 7.71 12.93
N PHE A 287 -4.19 6.89 12.09
CA PHE A 287 -4.37 5.46 12.32
C PHE A 287 -3.05 4.70 12.17
N ALA A 288 -2.32 4.91 11.08
CA ALA A 288 -1.03 4.26 10.85
C ALA A 288 0.02 4.59 11.94
N MET A 289 0.00 5.82 12.49
CA MET A 289 0.90 6.23 13.58
C MET A 289 0.74 5.41 14.87
N VAL A 290 -0.44 4.88 15.18
CA VAL A 290 -0.67 4.09 16.41
C VAL A 290 -0.41 2.58 16.24
N LEU A 291 -0.29 2.08 15.01
CA LEU A 291 -0.10 0.63 14.75
C LEU A 291 1.20 0.07 15.30
N ASN A 292 2.20 0.92 15.56
CA ASN A 292 3.51 0.57 16.08
C ASN A 292 3.79 1.22 17.45
N GLU A 293 2.75 1.55 18.22
CA GLU A 293 2.85 2.00 19.62
C GLU A 293 2.81 0.78 20.56
N VAL A 294 3.60 0.78 21.65
CA VAL A 294 3.58 -0.29 22.67
C VAL A 294 3.70 0.36 24.04
N ASP A 295 2.82 -0.04 24.97
CA ASP A 295 2.92 0.27 26.39
C ASP A 295 3.35 -0.95 27.23
N LYS A 296 3.49 -0.74 28.55
CA LYS A 296 4.02 -1.74 29.49
C LYS A 296 3.04 -2.86 29.85
N GLU A 297 1.74 -2.62 29.74
CA GLU A 297 0.73 -3.63 30.03
C GLU A 297 0.72 -4.65 28.87
N MET A 298 0.91 -4.16 27.64
CA MET A 298 1.08 -4.96 26.42
C MET A 298 2.22 -5.96 26.50
N GLU A 299 3.41 -5.49 26.92
CA GLU A 299 4.61 -6.32 27.09
C GLU A 299 4.37 -7.52 28.01
N SER A 300 3.40 -7.42 28.94
CA SER A 300 3.06 -8.48 29.88
C SER A 300 2.07 -9.53 29.34
N MET A 301 1.25 -9.16 28.34
CA MET A 301 0.18 -10.02 27.78
C MET A 301 0.58 -10.72 26.48
N LEU A 302 1.55 -10.16 25.74
CA LEU A 302 2.10 -10.75 24.51
C LEU A 302 2.54 -12.21 24.71
N LEU A 303 1.96 -13.11 23.91
CA LEU A 303 2.23 -14.55 23.96
C LEU A 303 3.72 -14.86 23.85
N ARG A 304 4.32 -15.54 24.85
CA ARG A 304 5.77 -15.80 24.98
C ARG A 304 6.50 -16.45 23.78
N GLN A 305 5.80 -16.86 22.71
CA GLN A 305 6.43 -17.17 21.43
C GLN A 305 7.06 -15.93 20.76
N THR A 306 6.67 -14.71 21.16
CA THR A 306 7.31 -13.43 20.77
C THR A 306 8.73 -13.24 21.29
N ALA A 307 9.13 -13.95 22.37
CA ALA A 307 10.38 -13.68 23.10
C ALA A 307 11.69 -13.93 22.30
N GLY A 308 11.61 -14.53 21.11
CA GLY A 308 12.75 -14.71 20.20
C GLY A 308 12.96 -13.59 19.18
N CYS A 309 12.01 -12.65 19.08
CA CYS A 309 11.79 -11.80 17.90
C CYS A 309 11.98 -10.29 18.16
N ASP A 310 11.97 -9.89 19.43
CA ASP A 310 11.59 -8.55 19.88
C ASP A 310 12.72 -7.49 19.92
N LEU A 311 13.78 -7.66 19.14
CA LEU A 311 15.01 -6.83 19.28
C LEU A 311 15.11 -5.63 18.35
N THR A 312 14.06 -5.33 17.58
CA THR A 312 14.26 -4.65 16.29
C THR A 312 13.30 -3.51 15.95
N SER A 313 12.08 -3.41 16.50
CA SER A 313 11.25 -2.19 16.33
C SER A 313 11.86 -0.99 17.06
N GLU A 314 12.32 -1.23 18.30
CA GLU A 314 12.94 -0.31 19.26
C GLU A 314 14.04 0.62 18.67
N PRO A 315 15.07 0.12 17.96
CA PRO A 315 16.08 0.97 17.32
C PRO A 315 15.51 1.87 16.21
N TRP A 316 14.53 1.39 15.44
CA TRP A 316 13.92 2.16 14.34
C TRP A 316 12.99 3.26 14.87
N ARG A 317 12.17 2.98 15.89
CA ARG A 317 11.30 3.99 16.56
C ARG A 317 12.09 5.17 17.12
N THR A 318 13.28 4.90 17.65
CA THR A 318 14.10 5.91 18.35
C THR A 318 15.14 6.59 17.45
N GLY A 319 15.17 6.28 16.15
CA GLY A 319 16.18 6.80 15.22
C GLY A 319 17.62 6.38 15.57
N LYS A 320 17.80 5.26 16.29
CA LYS A 320 19.10 4.76 16.77
C LYS A 320 19.60 3.64 15.87
N TRP A 321 20.09 4.04 14.68
CA TRP A 321 20.54 3.17 13.59
C TRP A 321 21.71 2.22 13.90
N ILE A 322 22.36 2.33 15.07
CA ILE A 322 23.57 1.56 15.41
C ILE A 322 23.55 1.15 16.91
N LYS A 323 23.38 -0.15 17.18
CA LYS A 323 23.99 -0.80 18.36
C LYS A 323 25.23 -1.55 17.84
N PRO A 324 26.45 -1.33 18.38
CA PRO A 324 27.65 -1.99 17.87
C PRO A 324 27.56 -3.50 18.11
N VAL A 325 27.65 -4.28 17.03
CA VAL A 325 27.77 -5.74 17.11
C VAL A 325 29.05 -6.06 17.86
N LYS A 326 28.93 -6.62 19.08
CA LYS A 326 30.08 -7.17 19.81
C LYS A 326 30.71 -8.26 18.95
N LYS A 327 31.92 -8.02 18.44
CA LYS A 327 32.74 -9.08 17.82
C LYS A 327 32.84 -10.26 18.79
N LYS A 328 32.21 -11.39 18.47
CA LYS A 328 32.62 -12.67 19.03
C LYS A 328 34.05 -12.92 18.55
N SER A 329 35.00 -12.95 19.47
CA SER A 329 36.39 -13.29 19.19
C SER A 329 36.48 -14.80 18.94
N ASP A 330 36.26 -15.22 17.70
CA ASP A 330 36.28 -16.65 17.35
C ASP A 330 37.73 -17.14 17.21
N SER A 331 38.26 -17.67 18.31
CA SER A 331 39.64 -18.13 18.41
C SER A 331 39.77 -19.59 17.93
N ARG A 332 39.80 -19.84 16.61
CA ARG A 332 40.30 -21.13 16.09
C ARG A 332 40.77 -21.15 14.63
N ARG A 333 42.00 -21.68 14.48
CA ARG A 333 42.65 -22.29 13.29
C ARG A 333 43.18 -21.35 12.20
N ASN A 334 44.48 -21.06 12.33
CA ASN A 334 45.37 -20.95 11.17
C ASN A 334 45.20 -22.17 10.25
N LYS A 335 45.10 -21.92 8.93
CA LYS A 335 45.57 -22.82 7.89
C LYS A 335 46.35 -21.99 6.86
N GLU A 336 47.65 -22.22 6.81
CA GLU A 336 48.54 -21.60 5.84
C GLU A 336 48.25 -22.15 4.44
N TRP A 337 48.23 -21.27 3.45
CA TRP A 337 48.22 -21.65 2.04
C TRP A 337 49.62 -21.40 1.46
N HIS A 338 50.38 -22.47 1.25
CA HIS A 338 51.66 -22.39 0.54
C HIS A 338 51.42 -22.20 -0.96
N ALA A 339 51.85 -21.05 -1.49
CA ALA A 339 51.95 -20.85 -2.94
C ALA A 339 53.16 -21.62 -3.51
N ARG A 340 52.93 -22.49 -4.50
CA ARG A 340 54.01 -23.05 -5.32
C ARG A 340 54.29 -22.14 -6.52
N THR A 341 55.55 -21.87 -6.78
CA THR A 341 56.04 -21.09 -7.93
C THR A 341 56.38 -21.98 -9.13
N GLY A 342 56.19 -21.45 -10.34
CA GLY A 342 56.57 -22.06 -11.62
C GLY A 342 56.63 -20.98 -12.72
N PRO A 343 57.65 -20.93 -13.60
CA PRO A 343 57.93 -19.73 -14.42
C PRO A 343 57.65 -19.85 -15.94
N SER A 344 57.79 -18.72 -16.66
CA SER A 344 57.92 -18.56 -18.14
C SER A 344 56.60 -18.51 -18.96
N GLN A 345 56.38 -17.66 -19.99
CA GLN A 345 57.16 -16.55 -20.60
C GLN A 345 56.25 -15.56 -21.41
N ARG A 346 56.83 -14.40 -21.80
CA ARG A 346 56.36 -13.23 -22.63
C ARG A 346 55.29 -13.49 -23.72
N THR A 347 54.38 -12.56 -24.12
CA THR A 347 54.48 -11.12 -24.53
C THR A 347 53.11 -10.38 -24.43
N GLY A 348 52.92 -9.06 -24.67
CA GLY A 348 53.86 -7.93 -24.75
C GLY A 348 53.61 -6.75 -25.75
N ARG A 349 52.47 -6.01 -25.76
CA ARG A 349 52.30 -4.72 -26.54
C ARG A 349 51.35 -3.67 -25.90
N ARG A 350 51.82 -2.41 -25.91
CA ARG A 350 51.15 -1.07 -25.98
C ARG A 350 49.75 -0.90 -25.30
N GLY A 351 49.48 0.10 -24.45
CA GLY A 351 50.18 1.36 -24.18
C GLY A 351 49.36 2.56 -24.66
N GLY A 352 48.51 3.11 -23.79
CA GLY A 352 47.66 4.27 -24.06
C GLY A 352 47.15 4.91 -22.77
N SER A 353 47.72 6.06 -22.39
CA SER A 353 47.32 6.81 -21.22
C SER A 353 46.38 7.94 -21.61
N ILE A 354 45.19 7.99 -21.02
CA ILE A 354 44.32 9.17 -21.05
C ILE A 354 44.17 9.66 -19.61
N LYS A 355 44.69 10.87 -19.34
CA LYS A 355 44.44 11.59 -18.09
C LYS A 355 43.03 12.19 -18.14
N ALA A 356 42.17 11.84 -17.20
CA ALA A 356 41.01 12.66 -16.87
C ALA A 356 41.42 13.67 -15.78
N LEU A 357 41.14 14.94 -16.01
CA LEU A 357 41.38 16.02 -15.06
C LEU A 357 40.35 15.97 -13.92
N ILE A 358 40.81 16.02 -12.67
CA ILE A 358 39.96 16.23 -11.49
C ILE A 358 39.91 17.74 -11.23
N PRO A 359 38.74 18.40 -11.27
CA PRO A 359 38.59 19.73 -10.71
C PRO A 359 38.64 19.64 -9.18
N THR A 360 39.59 20.35 -8.57
CA THR A 360 39.70 20.44 -7.11
C THR A 360 38.59 21.32 -6.54
N ALA A 361 37.76 20.75 -5.66
CA ALA A 361 36.85 21.48 -4.77
C ALA A 361 36.84 20.82 -3.39
N GLU A 362 36.73 21.65 -2.36
CA GLU A 362 36.98 21.33 -0.94
C GLU A 362 35.80 20.60 -0.22
N PRO A 363 35.98 20.09 1.01
CA PRO A 363 35.46 18.79 1.39
C PRO A 363 33.98 18.80 1.80
N ARG A 364 33.26 17.76 1.35
CA ARG A 364 32.09 17.22 2.05
C ARG A 364 32.31 15.74 2.33
N THR A 365 32.04 15.33 3.57
CA THR A 365 32.33 14.00 4.12
C THR A 365 31.46 12.92 3.47
N GLY A 366 31.91 12.40 2.32
CA GLY A 366 31.30 11.27 1.65
C GLY A 366 31.93 9.94 2.08
N PHE A 367 31.26 9.21 2.98
CA PHE A 367 31.62 7.82 3.25
C PHE A 367 31.08 6.91 2.13
N ILE A 368 31.95 6.55 1.19
CA ILE A 368 31.72 5.43 0.29
C ILE A 368 31.84 4.15 1.12
N LEU A 369 30.78 3.35 1.18
CA LEU A 369 30.81 2.05 1.86
C LEU A 369 30.45 0.94 0.86
N ALA A 370 31.48 0.16 0.49
CA ALA A 370 31.30 -1.05 -0.28
C ALA A 370 30.71 -2.16 0.60
N ALA A 371 29.57 -2.72 0.19
CA ALA A 371 28.92 -3.82 0.88
C ALA A 371 29.41 -5.17 0.34
N THR A 372 30.47 -5.72 0.95
CA THR A 372 30.83 -7.13 0.81
C THR A 372 30.44 -7.87 2.09
N GLY A 373 29.28 -8.53 2.09
CA GLY A 373 28.78 -9.29 3.23
C GLY A 373 27.44 -9.93 2.95
N THR A 374 27.45 -11.25 2.68
CA THR A 374 26.25 -12.06 2.45
C THR A 374 25.78 -12.68 3.76
N GLU A 375 25.02 -11.94 4.57
CA GLU A 375 24.30 -12.49 5.73
C GLU A 375 22.98 -11.73 5.92
N THR A 376 21.86 -12.38 5.53
CA THR A 376 20.51 -11.86 5.74
C THR A 376 20.07 -12.10 7.18
N THR A 377 20.34 -11.14 8.07
CA THR A 377 19.71 -11.10 9.39
C THR A 377 18.23 -10.74 9.21
N SER A 378 17.37 -11.73 9.34
CA SER A 378 15.91 -11.57 9.36
C SER A 378 15.46 -11.02 10.70
N ILE A 379 14.46 -10.13 10.66
CA ILE A 379 14.11 -9.18 11.72
C ILE A 379 12.58 -9.14 11.81
N CYS A 380 12.04 -9.28 13.03
CA CYS A 380 10.61 -9.46 13.30
C CYS A 380 10.02 -8.23 13.99
N LEU A 381 8.78 -7.85 13.66
CA LEU A 381 8.10 -6.71 14.25
C LEU A 381 6.73 -7.15 14.79
N THR A 382 6.63 -7.37 16.09
CA THR A 382 5.34 -7.54 16.77
C THR A 382 5.02 -6.29 17.58
N VAL A 383 3.78 -5.85 17.47
CA VAL A 383 3.17 -4.80 18.28
C VAL A 383 1.73 -5.21 18.52
N THR A 384 1.24 -4.92 19.71
CA THR A 384 -0.20 -4.89 20.03
C THR A 384 -0.55 -3.44 20.33
N LYS A 385 -1.81 -3.05 20.15
CA LYS A 385 -2.42 -1.95 20.89
C LYS A 385 -3.74 -2.44 21.49
N MET A 386 -3.98 -2.09 22.76
CA MET A 386 -5.23 -2.33 23.50
C MET A 386 -6.08 -1.06 23.43
#